data_AF-A0A1G9NA10-F1
#
_entry.id   AF-A0A1G9NA10-F1
#
_cell.length_a   1.000
_cell.length_b   1.000
_cell.length_c   1.000
_cell.angle_alpha   90.00
_cell.angle_beta   90.00
_cell.angle_gamma   90.00
#
_symmetry.space_group_name_H-M   'P 1'
#
loop_
_entity.id
_entity.type
_entity.pdbx_description
1 polymer ?
#
loop_
_entity_poly.entity_id
_entity_poly.type
_entity_poly.pdbx_seq_one_letter_code
_entity_poly.pdbx_strand_id
1 'polypeptide(L)'
;MTAYAYNDDAQNMDSANAAADAARAIAEAINETAARASQGADAAQIARDTMDQIEESSQVLERRVEALTDASKRINAILTTIEAIASQTNLLALNATIEAARAGEAGRGFAVVAGEVKALAGQTAKATEDIAARIASLDNEVKEILDGVRGSGVSVARGKEAVDQMTLATQEVSQQLNRLRDRAH
;
A
#
# COMPACT_ATOMS: atom_id res chain seq x y z
N MET A 1 -31.59 -12.06 76.32
CA MET A 1 -30.84 -12.85 75.32
C MET A 1 -31.58 -13.02 74.01
N THR A 2 -32.91 -13.23 74.00
CA THR A 2 -33.69 -13.49 72.78
C THR A 2 -33.82 -12.30 71.81
N ALA A 3 -33.94 -11.06 72.30
CA ALA A 3 -34.00 -9.86 71.45
C ALA A 3 -32.66 -9.50 70.78
N TYR A 4 -31.52 -9.88 71.37
CA TYR A 4 -30.19 -9.71 70.78
C TYR A 4 -29.94 -10.75 69.66
N ALA A 5 -30.36 -12.01 69.87
CA ALA A 5 -30.24 -13.06 68.87
C ALA A 5 -31.11 -12.82 67.62
N TYR A 6 -32.31 -12.26 67.79
CA TYR A 6 -33.19 -11.91 66.66
C TYR A 6 -32.64 -10.78 65.78
N ASN A 7 -31.93 -9.82 66.40
CA ASN A 7 -31.31 -8.70 65.67
C ASN A 7 -30.05 -9.16 64.91
N ASP A 8 -29.32 -10.13 65.46
CA ASP A 8 -28.14 -10.75 64.83
C ASP A 8 -28.54 -11.61 63.62
N ASP A 9 -29.62 -12.39 63.71
CA ASP A 9 -30.15 -13.19 62.59
C ASP A 9 -30.68 -12.32 61.45
N ALA A 10 -31.37 -11.21 61.76
CA ALA A 10 -31.83 -10.26 60.76
C ALA A 10 -30.66 -9.56 60.04
N GLN A 11 -29.63 -9.12 60.78
CA GLN A 11 -28.42 -8.54 60.20
C GLN A 11 -27.63 -9.54 59.35
N ASN A 12 -27.57 -10.81 59.78
CA ASN A 12 -26.94 -11.89 59.00
C ASN A 12 -27.71 -12.21 57.72
N MET A 13 -29.06 -12.21 57.75
CA MET A 13 -29.89 -12.38 56.55
C MET A 13 -29.73 -11.23 55.55
N ASP A 14 -29.71 -9.99 56.02
CA ASP A 14 -29.51 -8.81 55.15
C ASP A 14 -28.11 -8.84 54.52
N SER A 15 -27.10 -9.20 55.30
CA SER A 15 -25.72 -9.36 54.79
C SER A 15 -25.60 -10.50 53.77
N ALA A 16 -26.30 -11.62 53.99
CA ALA A 16 -26.34 -12.74 53.06
C ALA A 16 -27.05 -12.39 51.75
N ASN A 17 -28.16 -11.65 51.80
CA ASN A 17 -28.86 -11.16 50.62
C ASN A 17 -27.99 -10.18 49.81
N ALA A 18 -27.34 -9.23 50.49
CA ALA A 18 -26.43 -8.29 49.83
C ALA A 18 -25.24 -9.01 49.16
N ALA A 19 -24.69 -10.05 49.80
CA ALA A 19 -23.64 -10.88 49.21
C ALA A 19 -24.13 -11.67 47.99
N ALA A 20 -25.35 -12.20 48.03
CA ALA A 20 -25.96 -12.92 46.91
C ALA A 20 -26.21 -12.01 45.70
N ASP A 21 -26.70 -10.79 45.93
CA ASP A 21 -26.91 -9.82 44.85
C ASP A 21 -25.59 -9.33 44.25
N ALA A 22 -24.56 -9.10 45.08
CA ALA A 22 -23.21 -8.80 44.60
C ALA A 22 -22.62 -9.93 43.76
N ALA A 23 -22.81 -11.20 44.17
CA ALA A 23 -22.36 -12.35 43.41
C ALA A 23 -23.06 -12.48 42.05
N ARG A 24 -24.37 -12.21 41.98
CA ARG A 24 -25.12 -12.16 40.71
C ARG A 24 -24.60 -11.07 39.78
N ALA A 25 -24.40 -9.86 40.29
CA ALA A 25 -23.86 -8.75 39.50
C ALA A 25 -22.45 -9.05 38.96
N ILE A 26 -21.60 -9.71 39.76
CA ILE A 26 -20.27 -10.16 39.32
C ILE A 26 -20.39 -11.21 38.22
N ALA A 27 -21.27 -12.20 38.37
CA ALA A 27 -21.47 -13.24 37.35
C ALA A 27 -21.96 -12.66 36.01
N GLU A 28 -22.88 -11.69 36.05
CA GLU A 28 -23.32 -10.95 34.87
C GLU A 28 -22.17 -10.18 34.22
N ALA A 29 -21.38 -9.44 35.00
CA ALA A 29 -20.22 -8.71 34.52
C ALA A 29 -19.15 -9.63 33.90
N ILE A 30 -18.93 -10.82 34.48
CA ILE A 30 -18.02 -11.84 33.93
C ILE A 30 -18.51 -12.30 32.55
N ASN A 31 -19.80 -12.62 32.41
CA ASN A 31 -20.37 -13.06 31.14
C ASN A 31 -20.30 -11.97 30.07
N GLU A 32 -20.59 -10.72 30.43
CA GLU A 32 -20.48 -9.59 29.49
C GLU A 32 -19.02 -9.37 29.06
N THR A 33 -18.07 -9.42 30.01
CA THR A 33 -16.64 -9.27 29.71
C THR A 33 -16.14 -10.43 28.84
N ALA A 34 -16.63 -11.66 29.06
CA ALA A 34 -16.29 -12.82 28.25
C ALA A 34 -16.78 -12.66 26.80
N ALA A 35 -18.00 -12.15 26.63
CA ALA A 35 -18.55 -11.86 25.30
C ALA A 35 -17.72 -10.78 24.59
N ARG A 36 -17.34 -9.70 25.28
CA ARG A 36 -16.48 -8.65 24.73
C ARG A 36 -15.08 -9.15 24.37
N ALA A 37 -14.51 -10.02 25.21
CA ALA A 37 -13.23 -10.67 24.90
C ALA A 37 -13.33 -11.53 23.64
N SER A 38 -14.37 -12.36 23.51
CA SER A 38 -14.59 -13.15 22.28
C SER A 38 -14.67 -12.26 21.04
N GLN A 39 -15.44 -11.17 21.10
CA GLN A 39 -15.53 -10.20 19.99
C GLN A 39 -14.18 -9.54 19.68
N GLY A 40 -13.37 -9.26 20.70
CA GLY A 40 -12.01 -8.74 20.52
C GLY A 40 -11.09 -9.72 19.81
N ALA A 41 -11.20 -11.03 20.12
CA ALA A 41 -10.44 -12.07 19.44
C ALA A 41 -10.85 -12.21 17.97
N ASP A 42 -12.14 -12.17 17.67
CA ASP A 42 -12.64 -12.21 16.30
C ASP A 42 -12.19 -10.99 15.49
N ALA A 43 -12.26 -9.79 16.09
CA ALA A 43 -11.77 -8.56 15.48
C ALA A 43 -10.25 -8.59 15.23
N ALA A 44 -9.48 -9.16 16.17
CA ALA A 44 -8.05 -9.38 16.00
C ALA A 44 -7.79 -10.31 14.80
N GLN A 45 -8.54 -11.41 14.67
CA GLN A 45 -8.37 -12.33 13.55
C GLN A 45 -8.66 -11.67 12.20
N ILE A 46 -9.78 -10.93 12.10
CA ILE A 46 -10.13 -10.18 10.89
C ILE A 46 -9.04 -9.17 10.52
N ALA A 47 -8.49 -8.47 11.52
CA ALA A 47 -7.41 -7.52 11.30
C ALA A 47 -6.14 -8.21 10.79
N ARG A 48 -5.79 -9.39 11.32
CA ARG A 48 -4.68 -10.22 10.83
C ARG A 48 -4.86 -10.60 9.36
N ASP A 49 -6.02 -11.16 9.02
CA ASP A 49 -6.33 -11.59 7.65
C ASP A 49 -6.28 -10.40 6.67
N THR A 50 -6.76 -9.23 7.11
CA THR A 50 -6.68 -7.99 6.32
C THR A 50 -5.24 -7.56 6.09
N MET A 51 -4.38 -7.66 7.11
CA MET A 51 -2.94 -7.34 6.98
C MET A 51 -2.23 -8.29 6.02
N ASP A 52 -2.56 -9.58 6.04
CA ASP A 52 -2.04 -10.56 5.07
C ASP A 52 -2.47 -10.23 3.63
N GLN A 53 -3.73 -9.83 3.45
CA GLN A 53 -4.24 -9.44 2.14
C GLN A 53 -3.57 -8.16 1.61
N ILE A 54 -3.29 -7.19 2.49
CA ILE A 54 -2.54 -5.97 2.11
C ILE A 54 -1.09 -6.33 1.72
N GLU A 55 -0.45 -7.26 2.43
CA GLU A 55 0.89 -7.74 2.10
C GLU A 55 0.93 -8.40 0.71
N GLU A 56 -0.01 -9.31 0.43
CA GLU A 56 -0.11 -9.95 -0.88
C GLU A 56 -0.34 -8.93 -2.00
N SER A 57 -1.26 -7.99 -1.79
CA SER A 57 -1.52 -6.90 -2.74
C SER A 57 -0.27 -6.05 -3.00
N SER A 58 0.49 -5.75 -1.95
CA SER A 58 1.75 -5.00 -2.02
C SER A 58 2.79 -5.74 -2.87
N GLN A 59 2.96 -7.05 -2.66
CA GLN A 59 3.87 -7.87 -3.47
C GLN A 59 3.46 -7.93 -4.95
N VAL A 60 2.16 -8.00 -5.24
CA VAL A 60 1.65 -7.94 -6.63
C VAL A 60 1.99 -6.58 -7.26
N LEU A 61 1.83 -5.49 -6.50
CA LEU A 61 2.14 -4.15 -6.97
C LEU A 61 3.64 -3.99 -7.24
N GLU A 62 4.52 -4.47 -6.37
CA GLU A 62 5.98 -4.46 -6.58
C GLU A 62 6.36 -5.12 -7.92
N ARG A 63 5.86 -6.34 -8.18
CA ARG A 63 6.11 -7.05 -9.44
C ARG A 63 5.64 -6.28 -10.67
N ARG A 64 4.48 -5.61 -10.58
CA ARG A 64 3.95 -4.79 -11.69
C ARG A 64 4.81 -3.56 -11.94
N VAL A 65 5.31 -2.94 -10.87
CA VAL A 65 6.17 -1.77 -10.98
C VAL A 65 7.55 -2.14 -11.53
N GLU A 66 8.10 -3.29 -11.18
CA GLU A 66 9.32 -3.82 -11.81
C GLU A 66 9.14 -4.02 -13.32
N ALA A 67 8.02 -4.61 -13.73
CA ALA A 67 7.70 -4.79 -15.15
C ALA A 67 7.57 -3.44 -15.88
N LEU A 68 6.94 -2.44 -15.25
CA LEU A 68 6.82 -1.10 -15.82
C LEU A 68 8.20 -0.42 -15.94
N THR A 69 9.07 -0.59 -14.94
CA THR A 69 10.45 -0.09 -14.96
C THR A 69 11.26 -0.70 -16.11
N ASP A 70 11.11 -2.00 -16.36
CA ASP A 70 11.77 -2.66 -17.49
C ASP A 70 11.22 -2.16 -18.84
N ALA A 71 9.90 -1.96 -18.93
CA ALA A 71 9.28 -1.39 -20.13
C ALA A 71 9.78 0.03 -20.42
N SER A 72 9.86 0.90 -19.41
CA SER A 72 10.44 2.25 -19.54
C SER A 72 11.87 2.21 -20.06
N LYS A 73 12.72 1.31 -19.54
CA LYS A 73 14.10 1.14 -20.02
C LYS A 73 14.17 0.77 -21.50
N ARG A 74 13.32 -0.16 -21.94
CA ARG A 74 13.23 -0.57 -23.35
C ARG A 74 12.75 0.59 -24.23
N ILE A 75 11.78 1.37 -23.78
CA ILE A 75 11.30 2.56 -24.50
C ILE A 75 12.44 3.57 -24.62
N ASN A 76 13.17 3.86 -23.55
CA ASN A 76 14.32 4.77 -23.60
C ASN A 76 15.38 4.33 -24.62
N ALA A 77 15.70 3.03 -24.68
CA ALA A 77 16.63 2.50 -25.68
C ALA A 77 16.13 2.71 -27.13
N ILE A 78 14.83 2.57 -27.37
CA ILE A 78 14.20 2.86 -28.66
C ILE A 78 14.30 4.36 -28.97
N LEU A 79 14.01 5.23 -28.01
CA LEU A 79 14.09 6.69 -28.21
C LEU A 79 15.51 7.12 -28.56
N THR A 80 16.54 6.60 -27.89
CA THR A 80 17.95 6.86 -28.25
C THR A 80 18.25 6.44 -29.69
N THR A 81 17.68 5.32 -30.15
CA THR A 81 17.86 4.85 -31.53
C THR A 81 17.16 5.79 -32.53
N ILE A 82 15.94 6.23 -32.23
CA ILE A 82 15.18 7.18 -33.07
C ILE A 82 15.91 8.52 -33.16
N GLU A 83 16.44 9.03 -32.04
CA GLU A 83 17.21 10.27 -32.00
C GLU A 83 18.48 10.17 -32.87
N ALA A 84 19.19 9.04 -32.80
CA ALA A 84 20.35 8.78 -33.65
C ALA A 84 19.97 8.75 -35.15
N ILE A 85 18.85 8.11 -35.50
CA ILE A 85 18.33 8.07 -36.88
C ILE A 85 17.94 9.48 -37.35
N ALA A 86 17.25 10.27 -36.52
CA ALA A 86 16.85 11.64 -36.84
C ALA A 86 18.09 12.53 -37.06
N SER A 87 19.10 12.42 -36.20
CA SER A 87 20.37 13.13 -36.33
C SER A 87 21.11 12.76 -37.63
N GLN A 88 21.21 11.47 -37.94
CA GLN A 88 21.83 11.00 -39.17
C GLN A 88 21.06 11.45 -40.42
N THR A 89 19.73 11.40 -40.37
CA THR A 89 18.86 11.86 -41.46
C THR A 89 19.02 13.36 -41.69
N ASN A 90 19.10 14.15 -40.63
CA ASN A 90 19.37 15.58 -40.70
C ASN A 90 20.73 15.87 -41.33
N LEU A 91 21.79 15.11 -40.98
CA LEU A 91 23.11 15.24 -41.61
C LEU A 91 23.10 14.85 -43.10
N LEU A 92 22.40 13.78 -43.47
CA LEU A 92 22.24 13.38 -44.87
C LEU A 92 21.50 14.45 -45.68
N ALA A 93 20.42 15.00 -45.12
CA ALA A 93 19.65 16.07 -45.74
C ALA A 93 20.47 17.36 -45.89
N LEU A 94 21.31 17.68 -44.91
CA LEU A 94 22.25 18.79 -44.99
C LEU A 94 23.26 18.61 -46.13
N ASN A 95 23.87 17.42 -46.24
CA ASN A 95 24.79 17.10 -47.34
C ASN A 95 24.10 17.20 -48.70
N ALA A 96 22.87 16.68 -48.81
CA ALA A 96 22.07 16.80 -50.03
C ALA A 96 21.75 18.27 -50.38
N THR A 97 21.48 19.11 -49.37
CA THR A 97 21.26 20.55 -49.57
C THR A 97 22.52 21.24 -50.12
N ILE A 98 23.70 20.88 -49.62
CA ILE A 98 24.99 21.41 -50.09
C ILE A 98 25.24 21.00 -51.55
N GLU A 99 25.04 19.72 -51.88
CA GLU A 99 25.27 19.23 -53.26
C GLU A 99 24.25 19.82 -54.25
N ALA A 100 22.99 19.98 -53.82
CA ALA A 100 21.96 20.65 -54.62
C ALA A 100 22.33 22.12 -54.91
N ALA A 101 22.88 22.85 -53.94
CA ALA A 101 23.39 24.20 -54.15
C ALA A 101 24.57 24.22 -55.14
N ARG A 102 25.45 23.22 -55.08
CA ARG A 102 26.59 23.07 -55.99
C ARG A 102 26.18 22.79 -57.44
N ALA A 103 25.07 22.08 -57.64
CA ALA A 103 24.49 21.82 -58.96
C ALA A 103 23.76 23.04 -59.57
N GLY A 104 23.62 24.15 -58.85
CA GLY A 104 23.02 25.39 -59.34
C GLY A 104 21.55 25.22 -59.74
N GLU A 105 21.18 25.74 -60.91
CA GLU A 105 19.80 25.66 -61.46
C GLU A 105 19.29 24.20 -61.56
N ALA A 106 20.16 23.24 -61.91
CA ALA A 106 19.80 21.84 -62.04
C ALA A 106 19.47 21.17 -60.69
N GLY A 107 19.93 21.73 -59.57
CA GLY A 107 19.72 21.21 -58.22
C GLY A 107 18.48 21.75 -57.49
N ARG A 108 17.74 22.71 -58.07
CA ARG A 108 16.64 23.40 -57.37
C ARG A 108 15.57 22.46 -56.80
N GLY A 109 15.14 21.46 -57.56
CA GLY A 109 14.15 20.47 -57.09
C GLY A 109 14.67 19.61 -55.94
N PHE A 110 15.95 19.18 -56.03
CA PHE A 110 16.61 18.44 -54.96
C PHE A 110 16.79 19.26 -53.69
N ALA A 111 17.07 20.57 -53.81
CA ALA A 111 17.21 21.46 -52.66
C ALA A 111 15.90 21.57 -51.85
N VAL A 112 14.74 21.62 -52.53
CA VAL A 112 13.43 21.65 -51.85
C VAL A 112 13.19 20.36 -51.07
N VAL A 113 13.41 19.20 -51.70
CA VAL A 113 13.24 17.89 -51.04
C VAL A 113 14.20 17.75 -49.86
N ALA A 114 15.47 18.13 -50.03
CA ALA A 114 16.46 18.07 -48.96
C ALA A 114 16.07 18.97 -47.76
N GLY A 115 15.52 20.16 -48.03
CA GLY A 115 14.98 21.04 -46.99
C GLY A 115 13.83 20.41 -46.21
N GLU A 116 12.89 19.76 -46.90
CA GLU A 116 11.75 19.09 -46.28
C GLU A 116 12.18 17.90 -45.42
N VAL A 117 13.11 17.07 -45.91
CA VAL A 117 13.68 15.95 -45.14
C VAL A 117 14.39 16.46 -43.90
N LYS A 118 15.14 17.57 -44.01
CA LYS A 118 15.81 18.21 -42.87
C LYS A 118 14.79 18.68 -41.82
N ALA A 119 13.70 19.30 -42.25
CA ALA A 119 12.64 19.77 -41.37
C ALA A 119 11.94 18.59 -40.64
N LEU A 120 11.63 17.52 -41.36
CA LEU A 120 11.03 16.30 -40.79
C LEU A 120 11.96 15.62 -39.76
N ALA A 121 13.26 15.56 -40.06
CA ALA A 121 14.25 15.03 -39.12
C ALA A 121 14.30 15.86 -37.83
N GLY A 122 14.26 17.20 -37.94
CA GLY A 122 14.18 18.09 -36.78
C GLY A 122 12.90 17.91 -35.96
N GLN A 123 11.74 17.75 -36.62
CA GLN A 123 10.48 17.47 -35.95
C GLN A 123 10.50 16.12 -35.22
N THR A 124 11.12 15.10 -35.83
CA THR A 124 11.27 13.77 -35.22
C THR A 124 12.16 13.82 -33.98
N ALA A 125 13.28 14.55 -34.04
CA ALA A 125 14.16 14.74 -32.87
C ALA A 125 13.40 15.41 -31.71
N LYS A 126 12.67 16.49 -32.00
CA LYS A 126 11.86 17.19 -30.98
C LYS A 126 10.77 16.30 -30.38
N ALA A 127 10.04 15.55 -31.21
CA ALA A 127 9.02 14.63 -30.73
C ALA A 127 9.63 13.52 -29.86
N THR A 128 10.83 13.06 -30.19
CA THR A 128 11.56 12.05 -29.41
C THR A 128 11.96 12.59 -28.04
N GLU A 129 12.43 13.84 -27.97
CA GLU A 129 12.74 14.54 -26.72
C GLU A 129 11.49 14.72 -25.83
N ASP A 130 10.37 15.15 -26.43
CA ASP A 130 9.10 15.32 -25.72
C ASP A 130 8.60 13.97 -25.13
N ILE A 131 8.77 12.86 -25.87
CA ILE A 131 8.42 11.52 -25.36
C ILE A 131 9.39 11.11 -24.24
N ALA A 132 10.69 11.35 -24.38
CA ALA A 132 11.68 11.03 -23.35
C ALA A 132 11.37 11.76 -22.02
N ALA A 133 10.98 13.03 -22.09
CA ALA A 133 10.56 13.80 -20.91
C ALA A 133 9.32 13.18 -20.23
N ARG A 134 8.35 12.70 -21.01
CA ARG A 134 7.16 12.00 -20.47
C ARG A 134 7.53 10.68 -19.80
N ILE A 135 8.42 9.89 -20.40
CA ILE A 135 8.91 8.64 -19.80
C ILE A 135 9.66 8.92 -18.49
N ALA A 136 10.48 9.98 -18.44
CA ALA A 136 11.16 10.38 -17.20
C ALA A 136 10.18 10.77 -16.08
N SER A 137 9.05 11.42 -16.42
CA SER A 137 7.97 11.70 -15.45
C SER A 137 7.35 10.41 -14.93
N LEU A 138 7.04 9.47 -15.82
CA LEU A 138 6.48 8.16 -15.45
C LEU A 138 7.45 7.37 -14.54
N ASP A 139 8.75 7.42 -14.82
CA ASP A 139 9.77 6.78 -13.99
C ASP A 139 9.82 7.39 -12.57
N ASN A 140 9.50 8.67 -12.40
CA ASN A 140 9.41 9.30 -11.08
C ASN A 140 8.12 8.88 -10.36
N GLU A 141 6.98 8.87 -11.03
CA GLU A 141 5.72 8.37 -10.46
C GLU A 141 5.87 6.91 -9.99
N VAL A 142 6.56 6.09 -10.78
CA VAL A 142 6.92 4.71 -10.43
C VAL A 142 7.72 4.62 -9.12
N LYS A 143 8.71 5.50 -8.93
CA LYS A 143 9.50 5.53 -7.69
C LYS A 143 8.65 5.91 -6.49
N GLU A 144 7.79 6.92 -6.63
CA GLU A 144 6.88 7.33 -5.56
C GLU A 144 5.92 6.20 -5.16
N ILE A 145 5.43 5.43 -6.14
CA ILE A 145 4.62 4.23 -5.87
C ILE A 145 5.44 3.21 -5.06
N LEU A 146 6.69 2.92 -5.43
CA LEU A 146 7.53 1.97 -4.69
C LEU A 146 7.78 2.41 -3.25
N ASP A 147 8.04 3.71 -3.02
CA ASP A 147 8.24 4.23 -1.68
C ASP A 147 6.95 4.15 -0.85
N GLY A 148 5.80 4.40 -1.47
CA GLY A 148 4.49 4.15 -0.86
C GLY A 148 4.27 2.69 -0.47
N VAL A 149 4.64 1.75 -1.34
CA VAL A 149 4.54 0.31 -1.06
C VAL A 149 5.45 -0.11 0.09
N ARG A 150 6.70 0.37 0.13
CA ARG A 150 7.61 0.13 1.25
C ARG A 150 7.04 0.67 2.57
N GLY A 151 6.46 1.87 2.53
CA GLY A 151 5.77 2.46 3.69
C GLY A 151 4.56 1.63 4.15
N SER A 152 3.80 1.08 3.20
CA SER A 152 2.71 0.14 3.48
C SER A 152 3.23 -1.13 4.17
N GLY A 153 4.32 -1.72 3.68
CA GLY A 153 4.95 -2.89 4.28
C GLY A 153 5.34 -2.69 5.75
N VAL A 154 5.93 -1.53 6.09
CA VAL A 154 6.25 -1.17 7.49
C VAL A 154 4.98 -1.05 8.34
N SER A 155 3.92 -0.45 7.78
CA SER A 155 2.65 -0.27 8.48
C SER A 155 1.92 -1.59 8.72
N VAL A 156 1.95 -2.50 7.74
CA VAL A 156 1.43 -3.86 7.85
C VAL A 156 2.18 -4.64 8.93
N ALA A 157 3.51 -4.59 8.95
CA ALA A 157 4.31 -5.28 9.97
C ALA A 157 3.96 -4.81 11.39
N ARG A 158 3.84 -3.49 11.59
CA ARG A 158 3.37 -2.92 12.87
C ARG A 158 1.94 -3.32 13.21
N GLY A 159 1.07 -3.37 12.20
CA GLY A 159 -0.31 -3.82 12.34
C GLY A 159 -0.40 -5.26 12.84
N LYS A 160 0.39 -6.17 12.24
CA LYS A 160 0.48 -7.57 12.67
C LYS A 160 0.93 -7.70 14.12
N GLU A 161 2.00 -6.99 14.49
CA GLU A 161 2.49 -6.98 15.88
C GLU A 161 1.41 -6.51 16.88
N ALA A 162 0.71 -5.42 16.56
CA ALA A 162 -0.37 -4.91 17.41
C ALA A 162 -1.53 -5.92 17.55
N VAL A 163 -1.87 -6.62 16.47
CA VAL A 163 -2.92 -7.66 16.48
C VAL A 163 -2.51 -8.88 17.30
N ASP A 164 -1.24 -9.28 17.25
CA ASP A 164 -0.71 -10.37 18.06
C ASP A 164 -0.74 -10.02 19.55
N GLN A 165 -0.34 -8.80 19.91
CA GLN A 165 -0.48 -8.30 21.29
C GLN A 165 -1.95 -8.30 21.75
N MET A 166 -2.88 -7.84 20.89
CA MET A 166 -4.31 -7.85 21.20
C MET A 166 -4.85 -9.27 21.41
N THR A 167 -4.38 -10.23 20.62
CA THR A 167 -4.77 -11.64 20.75
C THR A 167 -4.31 -12.21 22.08
N LEU A 168 -3.05 -11.96 22.47
CA LEU A 168 -2.52 -12.38 23.76
C LEU A 168 -3.31 -11.77 24.92
N ALA A 169 -3.54 -10.46 24.91
CA ALA A 169 -4.30 -9.76 25.94
C ALA A 169 -5.73 -10.32 26.07
N THR A 170 -6.36 -10.63 24.95
CA THR A 170 -7.72 -11.19 24.94
C THR A 170 -7.75 -12.62 25.52
N GLN A 171 -6.76 -13.45 25.18
CA GLN A 171 -6.61 -14.79 25.75
C GLN A 171 -6.39 -14.73 27.27
N GLU A 172 -5.57 -13.79 27.74
CA GLU A 172 -5.35 -13.57 29.18
C GLU A 172 -6.65 -13.19 29.90
N VAL A 173 -7.44 -12.26 29.33
CA VAL A 173 -8.75 -11.88 29.88
C VAL A 173 -9.67 -13.10 29.94
N SER A 174 -9.79 -13.88 28.87
CA SER A 174 -10.62 -15.10 28.87
C SER A 174 -10.18 -16.11 29.95
N GLN A 175 -8.87 -16.30 30.15
CA GLN A 175 -8.35 -17.17 31.20
C GLN A 175 -8.67 -16.65 32.60
N GLN A 176 -8.54 -15.33 32.84
CA GLN A 176 -8.88 -14.71 34.11
C GLN A 176 -10.37 -14.85 34.43
N LEU A 177 -11.24 -14.64 33.44
CA LEU A 177 -12.68 -14.79 33.60
C LEU A 177 -13.09 -16.23 33.92
N ASN A 178 -12.47 -17.22 33.28
CA ASN A 178 -12.70 -18.63 33.62
C ASN A 178 -12.33 -18.93 35.07
N ARG A 179 -11.17 -18.44 35.54
CA ARG A 179 -10.77 -18.60 36.96
C ARG A 179 -11.73 -17.91 37.93
N LEU A 180 -12.28 -16.75 37.58
CA LEU A 180 -13.26 -16.04 38.40
C LEU A 180 -14.59 -16.81 38.45
N ARG A 181 -15.04 -17.35 37.32
CA ARG A 181 -16.25 -18.19 37.25
C ARG A 181 -16.11 -19.44 38.13
N ASP A 182 -14.96 -20.10 38.08
CA ASP A 182 -14.69 -21.30 38.88
C ASP A 182 -14.62 -21.02 40.38
N ARG A 183 -14.33 -19.78 40.80
CA ARG A 183 -14.36 -19.35 42.21
C ARG A 183 -15.75 -18.92 42.70
N ALA A 184 -16.64 -18.57 41.78
CA ALA A 184 -18.00 -18.14 42.07
C ALA A 184 -18.98 -19.33 42.23
N HIS A 185 -18.57 -20.52 41.77
CA HIS A 185 -19.21 -21.80 42.00
C HIS A 185 -18.61 -22.52 43.22
#